data_AF-H6RIE6-F1
#
_entry.id   AF-H6RIE6-F1
#
_cell.length_a   1.000
_cell.length_b   1.000
_cell.length_c   1.000
_cell.angle_alpha   90.00
_cell.angle_beta   90.00
_cell.angle_gamma   90.00
#
_symmetry.space_group_name_H-M   'P 1'
#
loop_
_entity.id
_entity.type
_entity.pdbx_description
1 polymer ?
#
loop_
_entity_poly.entity_id
_entity_poly.type
_entity_poly.pdbx_seq_one_letter_code
_entity_poly.pdbx_strand_id
1 'polypeptide(L)'
;MKKIGDRISFEDSKFKTTVVIIPERNHFVNMLMGAWLGMWYCIGAVVIWSLFHLVLLEQERIILYIFYFFGVIMLLGFQNHIYGFYLGKSYLN
;
A
#
# COMPACT_ATOMS: atom_id res chain seq x y z
N MET A 1 11.43 2.55 -26.37
CA MET A 1 12.19 2.95 -25.17
C MET A 1 12.08 4.46 -25.00
N LYS A 2 11.39 4.94 -23.95
CA LYS A 2 11.32 6.38 -23.64
C LYS A 2 12.66 6.84 -23.05
N LYS A 3 13.35 7.76 -23.73
CA LYS A 3 14.65 8.30 -23.31
C LYS A 3 14.56 8.92 -21.90
N ILE A 4 15.63 8.77 -21.12
CA ILE A 4 15.74 9.32 -19.76
C ILE A 4 15.71 10.86 -19.76
N GLY A 5 16.08 11.49 -20.88
CA GLY A 5 16.12 12.96 -21.03
C GLY A 5 14.76 13.66 -20.98
N ASP A 6 13.66 13.02 -21.37
CA ASP A 6 12.32 13.63 -21.34
C ASP A 6 11.71 13.70 -19.92
N ARG A 7 12.47 13.28 -18.91
CA ARG A 7 12.03 13.08 -17.50
C ARG A 7 12.66 14.07 -16.53
N ILE A 8 13.52 14.95 -17.05
CA ILE A 8 14.30 15.89 -16.26
C ILE A 8 13.83 17.29 -16.65
N SER A 9 12.82 17.80 -15.94
CA SER A 9 12.45 19.22 -16.01
C SER A 9 13.34 19.97 -15.01
N PHE A 10 14.24 20.81 -15.54
CA PHE A 10 15.06 21.68 -14.73
C PHE A 10 14.26 22.93 -14.38
N GLU A 11 13.80 23.03 -13.14
CA GLU A 11 13.25 24.27 -12.61
C GLU A 11 14.36 25.00 -11.86
N ASP A 12 14.94 26.01 -12.51
CA ASP A 12 16.11 26.72 -11.99
C ASP A 12 15.64 27.93 -11.17
N SER A 13 15.62 27.78 -9.85
CA SER A 13 15.43 28.88 -8.91
C SER A 13 16.79 29.35 -8.39
N LYS A 14 16.98 30.68 -8.24
CA LYS A 14 18.25 31.38 -7.95
C LYS A 14 19.11 30.85 -6.78
N PHE A 15 18.63 29.90 -5.98
CA PHE A 15 19.30 29.39 -4.78
C PHE A 15 19.45 27.86 -4.70
N LYS A 16 18.71 27.06 -5.48
CA LYS A 16 18.81 25.58 -5.47
C LYS A 16 18.35 24.96 -6.78
N THR A 17 19.16 24.05 -7.31
CA THR A 17 18.80 23.12 -8.38
C THR A 17 18.15 21.89 -7.75
N THR A 18 16.84 21.71 -7.97
CA THR A 18 16.12 20.51 -7.52
C THR A 18 15.93 19.58 -8.71
N VAL A 19 16.61 18.42 -8.69
CA VAL A 19 16.43 17.40 -9.72
C VAL A 19 15.18 16.58 -9.39
N VAL A 20 14.04 16.94 -10.00
CA VAL A 20 12.77 16.22 -9.84
C VAL A 20 12.76 15.03 -10.80
N ILE A 21 13.09 13.84 -10.29
CA ILE A 21 12.93 12.59 -11.03
C ILE A 21 11.48 12.15 -10.87
N ILE A 22 10.64 12.41 -11.86
CA ILE A 22 9.24 11.97 -11.85
C ILE A 22 9.21 10.46 -12.10
N PRO A 23 8.83 9.61 -11.13
CA PRO A 23 8.74 8.18 -11.36
C PRO A 23 7.58 7.88 -12.30
N GLU A 24 7.84 7.03 -13.31
CA GLU A 24 6.84 6.56 -14.28
C GLU A 24 5.57 6.14 -13.55
N ARG A 25 4.44 6.76 -13.92
CA ARG A 25 3.11 6.35 -13.47
C ARG A 25 2.79 5.00 -14.11
N ASN A 26 3.29 3.93 -13.53
CA ASN A 26 2.98 2.59 -14.00
C ASN A 26 1.62 2.16 -13.43
N HIS A 27 0.58 2.34 -14.23
CA HIS A 27 -0.80 1.99 -13.88
C HIS A 27 -0.95 0.53 -13.43
N PHE A 28 -0.14 -0.39 -13.99
CA PHE A 28 -0.14 -1.79 -13.58
C PHE A 28 0.33 -1.96 -12.15
N VAL A 29 1.38 -1.25 -11.73
CA VAL A 29 1.91 -1.34 -10.37
C VAL A 29 0.88 -0.82 -9.36
N ASN A 30 0.23 0.31 -9.67
CA ASN A 30 -0.83 0.85 -8.82
C ASN A 30 -2.04 -0.09 -8.72
N MET A 31 -2.44 -0.72 -9.82
CA MET A 31 -3.54 -1.69 -9.83
C MET A 31 -3.17 -2.94 -9.03
N LEU A 32 -1.95 -3.45 -9.14
CA LEU A 32 -1.47 -4.60 -8.39
C LEU A 32 -1.43 -4.32 -6.88
N MET A 33 -0.98 -3.12 -6.49
CA MET A 33 -0.96 -2.67 -5.10
C MET A 33 -2.38 -2.53 -4.53
N GLY A 34 -3.34 -2.04 -5.33
CA GLY A 34 -4.75 -1.99 -4.95
C GLY A 34 -5.37 -3.38 -4.81
N ALA A 35 -5.10 -4.29 -5.76
CA ALA A 35 -5.56 -5.68 -5.70
C ALA A 35 -5.00 -6.43 -4.48
N TRP A 36 -3.73 -6.21 -4.15
CA TRP A 36 -3.09 -6.76 -2.95
C TRP A 36 -3.80 -6.29 -1.67
N LEU A 37 -4.03 -4.98 -1.52
CA LEU A 37 -4.80 -4.45 -0.38
C LEU A 37 -6.20 -5.04 -0.32
N GLY A 38 -6.90 -5.11 -1.47
CA GLY A 38 -8.25 -5.67 -1.55
C GLY A 38 -8.32 -7.13 -1.09
N MET A 39 -7.32 -7.95 -1.41
CA MET A 39 -7.24 -9.34 -0.94
C MET A 39 -7.21 -9.41 0.59
N TRP A 40 -6.38 -8.59 1.25
CA TRP A 40 -6.29 -8.59 2.71
C TRP A 40 -7.57 -8.11 3.39
N TYR A 41 -8.26 -7.12 2.81
CA TYR A 41 -9.58 -6.70 3.30
C TYR A 41 -10.62 -7.82 3.19
N CYS A 42 -10.62 -8.57 2.08
CA CYS A 42 -11.52 -9.70 1.91
C CYS A 42 -11.24 -10.81 2.94
N ILE A 43 -9.97 -11.15 3.16
CA ILE A 43 -9.58 -12.15 4.16
C ILE A 43 -10.00 -11.69 5.56
N GLY A 44 -9.76 -10.43 5.91
CA GLY A 44 -10.19 -9.86 7.18
C GLY A 44 -11.71 -9.94 7.37
N ALA A 45 -12.49 -9.61 6.33
CA ALA A 45 -13.95 -9.70 6.38
C ALA A 45 -14.45 -11.14 6.57
N VAL A 46 -13.85 -12.12 5.89
CA VAL A 46 -14.19 -13.54 6.04
C VAL A 46 -13.86 -14.04 7.44
N VAL A 47 -12.71 -13.63 8.01
CA VAL A 47 -12.33 -14.01 9.38
C VAL A 47 -13.29 -13.41 10.41
N ILE A 48 -13.65 -12.12 10.27
CA ILE A 48 -14.65 -11.48 11.13
C ILE A 48 -15.99 -12.21 11.03
N TRP A 49 -16.47 -12.48 9.82
CA TRP A 49 -17.72 -13.23 9.62
C TRP A 49 -17.66 -14.63 10.25
N SER A 50 -16.52 -15.31 10.10
CA SER A 50 -16.28 -16.63 10.69
C SER A 50 -16.40 -16.62 12.21
N LEU A 51 -15.92 -15.56 12.88
CA LEU A 51 -15.97 -15.43 14.34
C LEU A 51 -17.40 -15.26 14.88
N PHE A 52 -18.33 -14.73 14.07
CA PHE A 52 -19.72 -14.52 14.48
C PHE A 52 -20.67 -15.64 14.07
N HIS A 53 -20.37 -16.38 12.99
CA HIS A 53 -21.31 -17.34 12.41
C HIS A 53 -20.97 -18.81 12.67
N LEU A 54 -19.71 -19.14 13.01
CA LEU A 54 -19.32 -20.52 13.31
C LEU A 54 -19.26 -20.78 14.81
N VAL A 55 -19.70 -21.98 15.21
CA VAL A 55 -19.49 -22.51 16.56
C VAL A 55 -18.06 -23.06 16.62
N LEU A 56 -17.12 -22.21 16.98
CA LEU A 56 -15.69 -22.56 17.07
C LEU A 56 -15.34 -23.09 18.46
N LEU A 57 -14.51 -24.13 18.48
CA LEU A 57 -13.84 -24.56 19.71
C LEU A 57 -12.92 -23.45 20.23
N GLU A 58 -12.69 -23.45 21.54
CA GLU A 58 -11.93 -22.40 22.21
C GLU A 58 -10.51 -22.23 21.64
N GLN A 59 -9.87 -23.34 21.23
CA GLN A 59 -8.57 -23.33 20.59
C GLN A 59 -8.59 -22.67 19.20
N GLU A 60 -9.58 -23.00 18.37
CA GLU A 60 -9.72 -22.47 17.00
C GLU A 60 -9.99 -20.97 17.02
N ARG A 61 -10.80 -20.52 17.98
CA ARG A 61 -11.08 -19.10 18.20
C ARG A 61 -9.82 -18.31 18.54
N ILE A 62 -8.94 -18.83 19.39
CA ILE A 62 -7.66 -18.19 19.74
C ILE A 62 -6.75 -18.09 18.52
N ILE A 63 -6.64 -19.16 17.74
CA ILE A 63 -5.82 -19.17 16.52
C ILE A 63 -6.34 -18.13 15.52
N LEU A 64 -7.66 -18.03 15.32
CA LEU A 64 -8.26 -17.02 14.46
C LEU A 64 -8.00 -15.59 14.95
N TYR A 65 -8.05 -15.34 16.26
CA TYR A 65 -7.71 -14.03 16.82
C TYR A 65 -6.24 -13.64 16.56
N ILE A 66 -5.30 -14.58 16.76
CA ILE A 66 -3.88 -14.34 16.49
C ILE A 66 -3.66 -14.09 15.00
N PHE A 67 -4.27 -14.92 14.14
CA PHE A 67 -4.18 -14.77 12.69
C PHE A 67 -4.73 -13.42 12.22
N TYR A 68 -5.90 -13.02 12.73
CA TYR A 68 -6.51 -11.74 12.43
C TYR A 68 -5.62 -10.56 12.86
N PHE A 69 -5.11 -10.59 14.10
CA PHE A 69 -4.26 -9.53 14.62
C PHE A 69 -2.96 -9.36 13.82
N PHE A 70 -2.32 -10.48 13.46
CA PHE A 70 -1.15 -10.48 12.60
C PHE A 70 -1.47 -9.88 11.20
N GLY A 71 -2.60 -10.26 10.62
CA GLY A 71 -3.05 -9.71 9.34
C GLY A 71 -3.29 -8.20 9.38
N VAL A 72 -3.89 -7.68 10.46
CA VAL A 72 -4.15 -6.23 10.62
C VAL A 72 -2.86 -5.44 10.76
N ILE A 73 -1.90 -5.90 11.57
CA ILE A 73 -0.60 -5.22 11.72
C ILE A 73 0.11 -5.13 10.37
N MET A 74 0.12 -6.23 9.62
CA MET A 74 0.78 -6.28 8.33
C MET A 74 0.10 -5.35 7.30
N LEU A 75 -1.24 -5.29 7.29
CA LEU A 75 -2.00 -4.38 6.44
C LEU A 75 -1.70 -2.92 6.77
N LEU A 76 -1.68 -2.54 8.05
CA LEU A 76 -1.35 -1.17 8.48
C LEU A 76 0.09 -0.77 8.10
N GLY A 77 1.06 -1.66 8.31
CA GLY A 77 2.45 -1.41 7.93
C GLY A 77 2.60 -1.17 6.42
N PHE A 78 1.93 -1.99 5.61
CA PHE A 78 1.95 -1.83 4.16
C PHE A 78 1.21 -0.58 3.69
N GLN A 79 0.05 -0.26 4.28
CA GLN A 79 -0.72 0.94 3.99
C GLN A 79 0.11 2.22 4.23
N ASN A 80 0.86 2.28 5.33
CA ASN A 80 1.73 3.41 5.63
C ASN A 80 2.87 3.55 4.61
N HIS A 81 3.44 2.45 4.13
CA HIS A 81 4.45 2.47 3.06
C HIS A 81 3.87 2.93 1.72
N ILE A 82 2.64 2.50 1.40
CA ILE A 82 1.90 2.98 0.22
C ILE A 82 1.63 4.47 0.34
N TYR A 83 1.05 4.92 1.45
CA TYR A 83 0.78 6.34 1.66
C TYR A 83 2.05 7.17 1.64
N GLY A 84 3.16 6.71 2.22
CA GLY A 84 4.47 7.38 2.11
C GLY A 84 4.94 7.52 0.66
N PHE A 85 4.75 6.49 -0.16
CA PHE A 85 5.04 6.53 -1.59
C PHE A 85 4.15 7.52 -2.36
N TYR A 86 2.85 7.60 -2.02
CA TYR A 86 1.93 8.56 -2.63
C TYR A 86 2.14 10.00 -2.13
N LEU A 87 2.43 10.20 -0.83
CA LEU A 87 2.62 11.52 -0.22
C LEU A 87 3.94 12.15 -0.66
N GLY A 88 5.01 11.35 -0.78
CA GLY A 88 6.28 11.80 -1.37
C GLY A 88 6.14 12.29 -2.81
N LYS A 89 5.09 11.86 -3.52
CA LYS A 89 4.77 12.33 -4.88
C LYS A 89 4.01 13.68 -4.89
N SER A 90 3.34 14.05 -3.80
CA SER A 90 2.59 15.31 -3.69
C SER A 90 3.43 16.52 -3.24
N TYR A 91 4.60 16.32 -2.63
CA TYR A 91 5.54 17.41 -2.30
C TYR A 91 6.44 17.83 -3.48
N LEU A 92 6.27 17.19 -4.65
CA LEU A 92 7.02 17.44 -5.88
C LEU A 92 6.18 18.09 -6.98
N ASN A 93 4.96 18.56 -6.66
CA ASN A 93 4.14 19.43 -7.52
C ASN A 93 4.11 20.85 -6.96
#